data_AF-A0A1G2Z519-F1
#
_entry.id   AF-A0A1G2Z519-F1
#
_cell.length_a   1.000
_cell.length_b   1.000
_cell.length_c   1.000
_cell.angle_alpha   90.00
_cell.angle_beta   90.00
_cell.angle_gamma   90.00
#
_symmetry.space_group_name_H-M   'P 1'
#
loop_
_entity.id
_entity.type
_entity.pdbx_description
1 polymer ?
#
loop_
_entity_poly.entity_id
_entity_poly.type
_entity_poly.pdbx_seq_one_letter_code
_entity_poly.pdbx_strand_id
1 'polypeptide(L)'
;MPLGCGEFWFPYEPGLRAKEREVIYSMGLQARGYRLADWFDIRPYNPSYAGFLRKEGVRPDCREAYEILAKSFAPIAVFDKDYDELGPFPAPPTLRAGASVQRKLIVHNDAFSDETVELRWQATLGGESCAGETRTLKIPLGGHVIVGITFTPPAPGELRLDLASAKGTKVQFQDSRVFAVE
;
A
#
# COMPACT_ATOMS: atom_id res chain seq x y z
N MET A 1 -27.94 4.09 -1.11
CA MET A 1 -27.13 2.88 -1.38
C MET A 1 -26.02 3.27 -2.32
N PRO A 2 -24.74 3.28 -1.90
CA PRO A 2 -23.66 3.22 -2.86
C PRO A 2 -23.71 1.83 -3.49
N LEU A 3 -23.91 1.77 -4.81
CA LEU A 3 -23.80 0.55 -5.60
C LEU A 3 -22.29 0.23 -5.65
N GLY A 4 -21.87 -0.89 -5.06
CA GLY A 4 -20.49 -1.35 -5.18
C GLY A 4 -20.17 -1.58 -6.65
N CYS A 5 -19.24 -0.81 -7.20
CA CYS A 5 -18.76 -1.06 -8.55
C CYS A 5 -17.69 -2.17 -8.47
N GLY A 6 -18.04 -3.36 -8.93
CA GLY A 6 -17.14 -4.51 -9.05
C GLY A 6 -16.41 -4.58 -10.39
N GLU A 7 -16.47 -3.52 -11.21
CA GLU A 7 -15.84 -3.53 -12.52
C GLU A 7 -14.37 -3.17 -12.43
N PHE A 8 -13.57 -4.18 -12.72
CA PHE A 8 -12.15 -4.06 -12.89
C PHE A 8 -11.79 -4.04 -14.36
N TRP A 9 -10.67 -3.40 -14.67
CA TRP A 9 -10.09 -3.47 -16.01
C TRP A 9 -9.58 -4.88 -16.27
N PHE A 10 -10.42 -5.70 -16.91
CA PHE A 10 -9.99 -6.98 -17.41
C PHE A 10 -9.31 -6.78 -18.77
N PRO A 11 -8.05 -7.20 -18.97
CA PRO A 11 -7.33 -7.01 -20.22
C PRO A 11 -7.85 -7.98 -21.29
N TYR A 12 -9.04 -7.72 -21.82
CA TYR A 12 -9.60 -8.50 -22.93
C TYR A 12 -8.85 -8.21 -24.23
N GLU A 13 -8.53 -6.94 -24.47
CA GLU A 13 -7.81 -6.45 -25.65
C GLU A 13 -6.34 -6.90 -25.70
N PRO A 14 -5.82 -7.35 -26.85
CA PRO A 14 -4.44 -7.82 -26.99
C PRO A 14 -3.38 -6.83 -26.48
N GLY A 15 -3.58 -5.53 -26.71
CA GLY A 15 -2.67 -4.48 -26.24
C GLY A 15 -2.62 -4.35 -24.72
N LEU A 16 -3.72 -4.64 -24.03
CA LEU A 16 -3.76 -4.66 -22.55
C LEU A 16 -3.18 -5.96 -21.98
N ARG A 17 -3.31 -7.09 -22.69
CA ARG A 17 -2.68 -8.36 -22.27
C ARG A 17 -1.16 -8.27 -22.29
N ALA A 18 -0.59 -7.58 -23.26
CA ALA A 18 0.85 -7.31 -23.31
C ALA A 18 1.35 -6.48 -22.11
N LYS A 19 0.45 -5.72 -21.47
CA LYS A 19 0.70 -4.88 -20.30
C LYS A 19 -0.04 -5.38 -19.06
N GLU A 20 -0.32 -6.69 -18.98
CA GLU A 20 -1.12 -7.27 -17.91
C GLU A 20 -0.53 -6.95 -16.53
N ARG A 21 0.80 -6.96 -16.40
CA ARG A 21 1.50 -6.64 -15.15
C ARG A 21 1.20 -5.20 -14.69
N GLU A 22 1.30 -4.23 -15.59
CA GLU A 22 1.01 -2.81 -15.31
C GLU A 22 -0.47 -2.57 -15.03
N VAL A 23 -1.36 -3.27 -15.74
CA VAL A 23 -2.81 -3.21 -15.50
C VAL A 23 -3.13 -3.69 -14.09
N ILE A 24 -2.63 -4.86 -13.68
CA ILE A 24 -2.87 -5.41 -12.34
C ILE A 24 -2.39 -4.44 -11.25
N TYR A 25 -1.18 -3.90 -11.39
CA TYR A 25 -0.62 -2.96 -10.41
C TYR A 25 -1.50 -1.70 -10.34
N SER A 26 -1.85 -1.13 -11.50
CA SER A 26 -2.68 0.08 -11.58
C SER A 26 -4.04 -0.13 -10.94
N MET A 27 -4.65 -1.31 -11.09
CA MET A 27 -5.90 -1.65 -10.40
C MET A 27 -5.75 -1.65 -8.88
N GLY A 28 -4.61 -2.13 -8.35
CA GLY A 28 -4.32 -2.06 -6.93
C GLY A 28 -4.24 -0.61 -6.44
N LEU A 29 -3.46 0.23 -7.13
CA LEU A 29 -3.36 1.66 -6.79
C LEU A 29 -4.71 2.38 -6.90
N GLN A 30 -5.49 2.09 -7.94
CA GLN A 30 -6.81 2.64 -8.14
C GLN A 30 -7.75 2.25 -7.00
N ALA A 31 -7.73 0.98 -6.57
CA ALA A 31 -8.51 0.52 -5.43
C ALA A 31 -8.14 1.27 -4.14
N ARG A 32 -6.86 1.55 -3.90
CA ARG A 32 -6.42 2.38 -2.75
C ARG A 32 -6.93 3.81 -2.86
N GLY A 33 -6.82 4.42 -4.04
CA GLY A 33 -7.30 5.79 -4.28
C GLY A 33 -8.81 5.92 -4.09
N TYR A 34 -9.57 4.96 -4.58
CA TYR A 34 -11.02 4.88 -4.38
C TYR A 34 -11.42 4.67 -2.92
N ARG A 35 -10.68 3.84 -2.18
CA ARG A 35 -10.86 3.63 -0.75
C ARG A 35 -10.54 4.90 0.06
N LEU A 36 -9.53 5.66 -0.34
CA LEU A 36 -9.21 6.97 0.25
C LEU A 36 -10.32 8.01 0.00
N ALA A 37 -10.93 7.99 -1.19
CA ALA A 37 -11.93 8.96 -1.59
C ALA A 37 -13.36 8.63 -1.09
N ASP A 38 -13.55 7.50 -0.41
CA ASP A 38 -14.86 6.96 -0.01
C ASP A 38 -15.86 6.82 -1.19
N TRP A 39 -15.35 6.63 -2.41
CA TRP A 39 -16.18 6.61 -3.64
C TRP A 39 -16.88 5.27 -3.85
N PHE A 40 -16.26 4.19 -3.41
CA PHE A 40 -16.81 2.86 -3.53
C PHE A 40 -16.67 2.13 -2.22
N ASP A 41 -17.63 1.25 -1.96
CA ASP A 41 -17.58 0.29 -0.87
C ASP A 41 -16.56 -0.80 -1.21
N ILE A 42 -15.28 -0.44 -1.24
CA ILE A 42 -14.13 -1.34 -1.37
C ILE A 42 -13.89 -1.96 0.02
N ARG A 43 -14.90 -2.64 0.56
CA ARG A 43 -14.76 -3.54 1.71
C ARG A 43 -13.70 -4.60 1.39
N PRO A 44 -13.12 -5.29 2.39
CA PRO A 44 -12.13 -6.34 2.14
C PRO A 44 -12.69 -7.39 1.17
N TYR A 45 -12.23 -7.33 -0.08
CA TYR A 45 -12.58 -8.28 -1.13
C TYR A 45 -11.49 -9.34 -1.25
N ASN A 46 -11.90 -10.53 -1.63
CA ASN A 46 -10.95 -11.53 -2.08
C ASN A 46 -10.42 -11.11 -3.47
N PRO A 47 -9.10 -10.88 -3.66
CA PRO A 47 -8.54 -10.49 -4.95
C PRO A 47 -8.78 -11.52 -6.07
N SER A 48 -9.27 -12.72 -5.75
CA SER A 48 -9.79 -13.70 -6.73
C SER A 48 -10.77 -13.10 -7.74
N TYR A 49 -11.58 -12.10 -7.36
CA TYR A 49 -12.56 -11.51 -8.27
C TYR A 49 -11.92 -10.69 -9.41
N ALA A 50 -10.65 -10.32 -9.26
CA ALA A 50 -9.92 -9.58 -10.28
C ALA A 50 -9.58 -10.42 -11.53
N GLY A 51 -9.79 -11.74 -11.49
CA GLY A 51 -9.59 -12.62 -12.65
C GLY A 51 -8.14 -12.98 -12.95
N PHE A 52 -7.19 -12.57 -12.11
CA PHE A 52 -5.76 -12.86 -12.27
C PHE A 52 -5.26 -14.05 -11.44
N LEU A 53 -6.07 -14.57 -10.52
CA LEU A 53 -5.78 -15.80 -9.79
C LEU A 53 -6.29 -17.00 -10.60
N ARG A 54 -5.37 -17.71 -11.26
CA ARG A 54 -5.68 -18.92 -12.04
C ARG A 54 -5.59 -20.17 -11.17
N LYS A 55 -5.98 -21.34 -11.69
CA LYS A 55 -5.84 -22.62 -10.97
C LYS A 55 -4.38 -22.91 -10.60
N GLU A 56 -3.46 -22.52 -11.48
CA GLU A 56 -2.01 -22.65 -11.32
C GLU A 56 -1.42 -21.55 -10.42
N GLY A 57 -2.25 -20.64 -9.90
CA GLY A 57 -1.85 -19.46 -9.17
C GLY A 57 -1.65 -18.23 -10.06
N VAL A 58 -0.96 -17.24 -9.52
CA VAL A 58 -0.61 -16.01 -10.24
C VAL A 58 0.64 -16.25 -11.07
N ARG A 59 0.62 -15.78 -12.32
CA ARG A 59 1.77 -15.80 -13.22
C ARG A 59 3.02 -15.21 -12.55
N PRO A 60 4.20 -15.84 -12.64
CA PRO A 60 5.40 -15.40 -11.91
C PRO A 60 5.76 -13.92 -12.14
N ASP A 61 5.65 -13.46 -13.38
CA ASP A 61 5.97 -12.09 -13.80
C ASP A 61 4.91 -11.05 -13.38
N CYS A 62 3.71 -11.50 -12.97
CA CYS A 62 2.64 -10.65 -12.45
C CYS A 62 2.57 -10.68 -10.91
N ARG A 63 3.42 -11.45 -10.23
CA ARG A 63 3.31 -11.69 -8.78
C ARG A 63 3.39 -10.41 -7.96
N GLU A 64 4.39 -9.58 -8.21
CA GLU A 64 4.58 -8.29 -7.54
C GLU A 64 3.36 -7.37 -7.75
N ALA A 65 2.86 -7.29 -8.99
CA ALA A 65 1.66 -6.50 -9.32
C ALA A 65 0.43 -7.00 -8.53
N TYR A 66 0.26 -8.32 -8.50
CA TYR A 66 -0.87 -8.94 -7.80
C TYR A 66 -0.77 -8.78 -6.29
N GLU A 67 0.43 -8.75 -5.72
CA GLU A 67 0.62 -8.44 -4.30
C GLU A 67 0.15 -7.03 -3.95
N ILE A 68 0.41 -6.04 -4.81
CA ILE A 68 -0.13 -4.67 -4.64
C ILE A 68 -1.65 -4.69 -4.66
N LEU A 69 -2.26 -5.39 -5.62
CA LEU A 69 -3.71 -5.55 -5.71
C LEU A 69 -4.28 -6.24 -4.46
N ALA A 70 -3.72 -7.38 -4.06
CA ALA A 70 -4.18 -8.14 -2.89
C ALA A 70 -4.07 -7.33 -1.59
N LYS A 71 -2.95 -6.63 -1.39
CA LYS A 71 -2.73 -5.73 -0.25
C LYS A 71 -3.76 -4.60 -0.19
N SER A 72 -4.23 -4.12 -1.33
CA SER A 72 -5.21 -3.02 -1.40
C SER A 72 -6.56 -3.38 -0.78
N PHE A 73 -6.87 -4.68 -0.70
CA PHE A 73 -8.06 -5.23 -0.05
C PHE A 73 -7.85 -5.66 1.40
N ALA A 74 -6.68 -5.42 1.99
CA ALA A 74 -6.45 -5.76 3.38
C ALA A 74 -7.38 -4.93 4.29
N PRO A 75 -8.11 -5.59 5.23
CA PRO A 75 -9.10 -4.91 6.07
C PRO A 75 -8.46 -3.88 6.98
N ILE A 76 -7.27 -4.17 7.48
CA ILE A 76 -6.40 -3.23 8.19
C ILE A 76 -5.19 -3.03 7.30
N ALA A 77 -4.89 -1.80 6.93
CA ALA A 77 -3.82 -1.51 5.99
C ALA A 77 -3.16 -0.17 6.30
N VAL A 78 -1.91 -0.04 5.89
CA VAL A 78 -1.18 1.23 5.86
C VAL A 78 -0.49 1.41 4.52
N PHE A 79 -0.68 2.56 3.88
CA PHE A 79 -0.08 2.87 2.58
C PHE A 79 0.65 4.22 2.61
N ASP A 80 1.77 4.32 1.89
CA ASP A 80 2.44 5.60 1.64
C ASP A 80 1.78 6.28 0.44
N LYS A 81 0.98 7.32 0.72
CA LYS A 81 0.20 8.05 -0.28
C LYS A 81 1.09 8.64 -1.36
N ASP A 82 2.19 9.27 -0.95
CA ASP A 82 3.07 10.00 -1.86
C ASP A 82 3.87 9.02 -2.75
N TYR A 83 4.01 7.75 -2.33
CA TYR A 83 4.62 6.70 -3.16
C TYR A 83 3.61 6.13 -4.15
N ASP A 84 2.39 5.88 -3.69
CA ASP A 84 1.33 5.32 -4.53
C ASP A 84 0.99 6.28 -5.71
N GLU A 85 1.17 7.59 -5.55
CA GLU A 85 1.01 8.60 -6.61
C GLU A 85 2.03 8.50 -7.75
N LEU A 86 3.14 7.77 -7.56
CA LEU A 86 4.16 7.57 -8.60
C LEU A 86 3.71 6.59 -9.69
N GLY A 87 2.62 5.87 -9.46
CA GLY A 87 2.08 4.90 -10.40
C GLY A 87 2.74 3.51 -10.32
N PRO A 88 2.49 2.64 -11.31
CA PRO A 88 2.99 1.27 -11.31
C PRO A 88 4.49 1.21 -11.62
N PHE A 89 5.21 0.35 -10.89
CA PHE A 89 6.66 0.11 -11.05
C PHE A 89 7.51 1.38 -11.13
N PRO A 90 7.37 2.32 -10.16
CA PRO A 90 8.19 3.51 -10.19
C PRO A 90 9.65 3.12 -9.92
N ALA A 91 10.58 3.82 -10.57
CA ALA A 91 11.96 3.80 -10.11
C ALA A 91 12.03 4.32 -8.66
N PRO A 92 12.96 3.81 -7.82
CA PRO A 92 13.13 4.32 -6.46
C PRO A 92 13.29 5.85 -6.47
N PRO A 93 12.43 6.60 -5.78
CA PRO A 93 12.53 8.06 -5.76
C PRO A 93 13.82 8.50 -5.08
N THR A 94 14.42 9.57 -5.61
CA THR A 94 15.64 10.16 -5.02
C THR A 94 15.29 11.06 -3.84
N LEU A 95 15.96 10.84 -2.72
CA LEU A 95 15.96 11.67 -1.52
C LEU A 95 17.34 12.28 -1.33
N ARG A 96 17.42 13.40 -0.60
CA ARG A 96 18.68 14.06 -0.30
C ARG A 96 19.18 13.72 1.10
N ALA A 97 20.43 13.31 1.23
CA ALA A 97 21.09 13.09 2.52
C ALA A 97 21.11 14.38 3.35
N GLY A 98 20.83 14.25 4.65
CA GLY A 98 20.75 15.37 5.59
C GLY A 98 19.49 16.25 5.45
N ALA A 99 18.64 16.02 4.46
CA ALA A 99 17.40 16.75 4.28
C ALA A 99 16.22 16.06 4.97
N SER A 100 15.34 16.85 5.59
CA SER A 100 14.10 16.34 6.18
C SER A 100 13.14 15.88 5.06
N VAL A 101 12.68 14.64 5.18
CA VAL A 101 11.70 14.01 4.27
C VAL A 101 10.38 13.89 5.02
N GLN A 102 9.31 14.37 4.40
CA GLN A 102 7.95 14.26 4.92
C GLN A 102 7.15 13.31 4.03
N ARG A 103 6.37 12.41 4.64
CA ARG A 103 5.48 11.47 3.94
C ARG A 103 4.12 11.39 4.60
N LYS A 104 3.10 11.04 3.84
CA LYS A 104 1.73 10.82 4.32
C LYS A 104 1.38 9.34 4.27
N LEU A 105 1.14 8.75 5.44
CA LEU A 105 0.64 7.40 5.58
C LEU A 105 -0.88 7.42 5.71
N ILE A 106 -1.57 6.60 4.94
CA ILE A 106 -3.02 6.39 5.07
C ILE A 106 -3.22 5.08 5.82
N VAL A 107 -3.91 5.12 6.96
CA VAL A 107 -4.20 3.93 7.77
C VAL A 107 -5.69 3.66 7.76
N HIS A 108 -6.08 2.45 7.39
CA HIS A 108 -7.49 2.05 7.25
C HIS A 108 -7.92 1.04 8.33
N ASN A 109 -9.21 1.08 8.70
CA ASN A 109 -9.84 0.08 9.56
C ASN A 109 -11.22 -0.38 9.02
N ASP A 110 -11.25 -1.51 8.33
CA ASP A 110 -12.48 -2.18 7.89
C ASP A 110 -12.80 -3.45 8.71
N ALA A 111 -12.13 -3.66 9.85
CA ALA A 111 -12.35 -4.85 10.66
C ALA A 111 -13.40 -4.61 11.76
N PHE A 112 -14.36 -5.53 11.88
CA PHE A 112 -15.44 -5.52 12.87
C PHE A 112 -15.02 -5.77 14.33
N SER A 113 -13.72 -5.84 14.64
CA SER A 113 -13.24 -6.16 15.99
C SER A 113 -13.43 -5.00 16.99
N ASP A 114 -12.84 -3.85 16.67
CA ASP A 114 -12.77 -2.65 17.51
C ASP A 114 -12.29 -1.46 16.65
N GLU A 115 -12.01 -0.31 17.27
CA GLU A 115 -11.52 0.89 16.56
C GLU A 115 -10.01 1.12 16.74
N THR A 116 -9.30 0.24 17.45
CA THR A 116 -7.88 0.42 17.76
C THR A 116 -7.02 -0.19 16.66
N VAL A 117 -6.22 0.62 15.98
CA VAL A 117 -5.22 0.16 15.03
C VAL A 117 -3.86 0.64 15.49
N GLU A 118 -2.90 -0.27 15.60
CA GLU A 118 -1.52 0.10 15.84
C GLU A 118 -0.81 0.26 14.51
N LEU A 119 -0.23 1.44 14.29
CA LEU A 119 0.64 1.76 13.16
C LEU A 119 2.10 1.59 13.61
N ARG A 120 2.92 0.94 12.78
CA ARG A 120 4.38 0.91 12.91
C ARG A 120 5.01 1.33 11.59
N TRP A 121 6.01 2.19 11.65
CA TRP A 121 6.83 2.50 10.48
C TRP A 121 8.30 2.59 10.88
N GLN A 122 9.18 2.22 9.95
CA GLN A 122 10.61 2.16 10.16
C GLN A 122 11.35 2.50 8.87
N ALA A 123 12.17 3.54 8.89
CA ALA A 123 13.11 3.87 7.84
C ALA A 123 14.49 3.28 8.16
N THR A 124 15.05 2.54 7.21
CA THR A 124 16.33 1.83 7.36
C THR A 124 17.24 2.21 6.19
N LEU A 125 18.46 2.70 6.47
CA LEU A 125 19.46 3.05 5.48
C LEU A 125 20.66 2.10 5.63
N GLY A 126 21.04 1.38 4.56
CA GLY A 126 22.18 0.46 4.61
C GLY A 126 22.06 -0.65 5.67
N GLY A 127 20.85 -1.01 6.07
CA GLY A 127 20.57 -1.99 7.13
C GLY A 127 20.43 -1.40 8.54
N GLU A 128 20.72 -0.11 8.74
CA GLU A 128 20.60 0.56 10.03
C GLU A 128 19.33 1.42 10.12
N SER A 129 18.63 1.34 11.25
CA SER A 129 17.47 2.18 11.55
C SER A 129 17.88 3.66 11.64
N CYS A 130 17.27 4.52 10.82
CA CYS A 130 17.49 5.97 10.90
C CYS A 130 16.31 6.71 11.53
N ALA A 131 15.09 6.17 11.45
CA ALA A 131 13.91 6.70 12.14
C ALA A 131 12.79 5.66 12.18
N GLY A 132 11.93 5.71 13.20
CA GLY A 132 10.76 4.86 13.28
C GLY A 132 9.86 5.23 14.44
N GLU A 133 8.61 4.79 14.38
CA GLU A 133 7.62 5.03 15.42
C GLU A 133 6.62 3.88 15.48
N THR A 134 6.08 3.63 16.68
CA THR A 134 4.87 2.86 16.89
C THR A 134 3.80 3.77 17.50
N ARG A 135 2.61 3.80 16.92
CA ARG A 135 1.52 4.69 17.33
C ARG A 135 0.20 3.95 17.34
N THR A 136 -0.56 4.12 18.42
CA THR A 136 -1.95 3.63 18.52
C THR A 136 -2.92 4.68 17.99
N LEU A 137 -3.77 4.29 17.05
CA LEU A 137 -4.77 5.12 16.40
C LEU A 137 -6.18 4.65 16.77
N LYS A 138 -7.12 5.59 16.84
CA LYS A 138 -8.56 5.31 16.93
C LYS A 138 -9.20 5.63 15.59
N ILE A 139 -9.63 4.59 14.89
CA ILE A 139 -10.19 4.66 13.54
C ILE A 139 -11.52 3.90 13.57
N PRO A 140 -12.67 4.57 13.35
CA PRO A 140 -13.96 3.90 13.27
C PRO A 140 -13.99 2.80 12.20
N LEU A 141 -14.94 1.87 12.30
CA LEU A 141 -15.19 0.87 11.28
C LEU A 141 -15.50 1.53 9.92
N GLY A 142 -14.82 1.08 8.86
CA GLY A 142 -14.91 1.66 7.52
C GLY A 142 -14.12 2.95 7.36
N GLY A 143 -13.45 3.42 8.42
CA GLY A 143 -12.75 4.70 8.44
C GLY A 143 -11.29 4.60 8.05
N HIS A 144 -10.70 5.77 7.85
CA HIS A 144 -9.25 5.92 7.66
C HIS A 144 -8.75 7.20 8.32
N VAL A 145 -7.44 7.28 8.55
CA VAL A 145 -6.75 8.49 9.01
C VAL A 145 -5.48 8.70 8.21
N ILE A 146 -5.09 9.96 8.04
CA ILE A 146 -3.81 10.34 7.42
C ILE A 146 -2.83 10.73 8.52
N VAL A 147 -1.70 10.04 8.57
CA VAL A 147 -0.61 10.28 9.52
C VAL A 147 0.60 10.83 8.77
N GLY A 148 1.02 12.03 9.14
CA GLY A 148 2.30 12.58 8.68
C GLY A 148 3.47 11.93 9.42
N ILE A 149 4.49 11.50 8.68
CA ILE A 149 5.76 11.04 9.23
C ILE A 149 6.90 11.91 8.72
N THR A 150 8.01 11.94 9.46
CA THR A 150 9.20 12.68 9.09
C THR A 150 10.45 11.93 9.49
N PHE A 151 11.44 11.91 8.60
CA PHE A 151 12.75 11.34 8.85
C PHE A 151 13.82 12.07 8.04
N THR A 152 15.09 11.93 8.44
CA THR A 152 16.22 12.57 7.76
C THR A 152 17.26 11.49 7.50
N PRO A 153 17.47 11.03 6.25
CA PRO A 153 18.51 10.05 5.96
C PRO A 153 19.89 10.68 6.17
N PRO A 154 20.78 10.08 6.99
CA PRO A 154 22.03 10.73 7.38
C PRO A 154 23.12 10.69 6.30
N ALA A 155 23.04 9.76 5.34
CA ALA A 155 24.05 9.53 4.31
C ALA A 155 23.41 9.02 3.01
N PRO A 156 24.16 9.05 1.88
CA PRO A 156 23.73 8.43 0.63
C PRO A 156 23.61 6.89 0.75
N GLY A 157 22.76 6.29 -0.07
CA GLY A 157 22.54 4.84 -0.12
C GLY A 157 21.09 4.43 -0.37
N GLU A 158 20.81 3.14 -0.31
CA GLU A 158 19.44 2.62 -0.41
C GLU A 158 18.73 2.75 0.95
N LEU A 159 17.58 3.43 0.93
CA LEU A 159 16.69 3.54 2.08
C LEU A 159 15.43 2.71 1.87
N ARG A 160 15.08 1.88 2.86
CA ARG A 160 13.83 1.13 2.92
C ARG A 160 12.91 1.71 3.99
N LEU A 161 11.68 2.03 3.62
CA LEU A 161 10.59 2.39 4.54
C LEU A 161 9.67 1.18 4.70
N ASP A 162 9.73 0.53 5.85
CA ASP A 162 8.84 -0.56 6.24
C ASP A 162 7.62 -0.01 6.95
N LEU A 163 6.44 -0.50 6.57
CA LEU A 163 5.14 -0.13 7.10
C LEU A 163 4.44 -1.37 7.63
N ALA A 164 3.84 -1.28 8.81
CA ALA A 164 3.01 -2.34 9.34
C ALA A 164 1.82 -1.78 10.12
N SER A 165 0.74 -2.55 10.13
CA SER A 165 -0.39 -2.27 11.02
C SER A 165 -0.87 -3.53 11.71
N ALA A 166 -1.27 -3.39 12.96
CA ALA A 166 -1.69 -4.49 13.83
C ALA A 166 -3.00 -4.18 14.55
N LYS A 167 -3.68 -5.26 14.96
CA LYS A 167 -4.79 -5.22 15.90
C LYS A 167 -4.52 -6.18 17.05
N GLY A 168 -4.60 -5.66 18.27
CA GLY A 168 -4.08 -6.34 19.44
C GLY A 168 -2.61 -6.72 19.23
N THR A 169 -2.27 -7.99 19.46
CA THR A 169 -0.90 -8.51 19.28
C THR A 169 -0.61 -9.03 17.86
N LYS A 170 -1.60 -9.02 16.96
CA LYS A 170 -1.49 -9.63 15.63
C LYS A 170 -1.25 -8.56 14.56
N VAL A 171 -0.11 -8.67 13.88
CA VAL A 171 0.16 -7.95 12.64
C VAL A 171 -0.86 -8.38 11.59
N GLN A 172 -1.55 -7.42 11.00
CA GLN A 172 -2.58 -7.65 9.99
C GLN A 172 -2.06 -7.33 8.58
N PHE A 173 -1.06 -6.45 8.48
CA PHE A 173 -0.57 -5.95 7.22
C PHE A 173 0.88 -5.49 7.33
N GLN A 174 1.62 -5.70 6.24
CA GLN A 174 3.00 -5.23 6.06
C GLN A 174 3.22 -4.80 4.61
N ASP A 175 4.00 -3.75 4.42
CA ASP A 175 4.45 -3.27 3.12
C ASP A 175 5.80 -2.58 3.23
N SER A 176 6.51 -2.41 2.11
CA SER A 176 7.80 -1.71 2.11
C SER A 176 7.98 -0.87 0.85
N ARG A 177 8.73 0.22 0.97
CA ARG A 177 9.07 1.15 -0.11
C ARG A 177 10.56 1.41 -0.13
N VAL A 178 11.13 1.56 -1.33
CA VAL A 178 12.57 1.75 -1.52
C VAL A 178 12.82 3.13 -2.14
N PHE A 179 13.86 3.79 -1.66
CA PHE A 179 14.30 5.11 -2.09
C PHE A 179 15.80 5.08 -2.33
N ALA A 180 16.27 5.88 -3.29
CA ALA A 180 17.68 6.18 -3.45
C ALA A 180 18.01 7.46 -2.67
N VAL A 181 19.06 7.47 -1.87
CA VAL A 181 19.53 8.67 -1.17
C VAL A 181 20.85 9.14 -1.78
N GLU A 182 20.92 10.42 -2.11
CA GLU A 182 22.08 11.11 -2.70
C GLU A 182 22.59 12.27 -1.83
#